data_AF-A0A947QLX7-F1
#
_entry.id   AF-A0A947QLX7-F1
#
_cell.length_a   1.000
_cell.length_b   1.000
_cell.length_c   1.000
_cell.angle_alpha   90.00
_cell.angle_beta   90.00
_cell.angle_gamma   90.00
#
_symmetry.space_group_name_H-M   'P 1'
#
loop_
_entity.id
_entity.type
_entity.pdbx_description
1 polymer ?
#
loop_
_entity_poly.entity_id
_entity_poly.type
_entity_poly.pdbx_seq_one_letter_code
_entity_poly.pdbx_strand_id
1 'polypeptide(L)'
;MFIIGLDGATWDIIKPNIDKLPTFKKILSQHDNYTISLQQKPWSASVWCSMFSGKLPEEHNHLDFVKDGEVQTRNDVKVDFIWDILSRNNISVKALNIPFIVPPYNYNIYFNPPGYGVPLTQEELNTEITEITNKIVSVTGDSKPELFIAVYTALDKMSHLHWGGESLIDYYIKIDKAVNKIFELDEKVLILSDHGFTDYDKAPVQTLPKITSTGNELKGDHHPDAIAIAKNIPFKVNQPIDVFNGLISYFNVK
;
A
#
# COMPACT_ATOMS: atom_id res chain seq x y z
N MET A 1 -2.35 -4.43 -16.12
CA MET A 1 -1.81 -4.99 -14.88
C MET A 1 -2.12 -4.04 -13.74
N PHE A 2 -2.73 -4.55 -12.67
CA PHE A 2 -3.05 -3.76 -11.48
C PHE A 2 -2.16 -4.15 -10.30
N ILE A 3 -1.69 -3.14 -9.56
CA ILE A 3 -1.04 -3.30 -8.27
C ILE A 3 -1.92 -2.60 -7.22
N ILE A 4 -2.36 -3.36 -6.23
CA ILE A 4 -3.21 -2.89 -5.14
C ILE A 4 -2.39 -2.97 -3.85
N GLY A 5 -2.01 -1.83 -3.33
CA GLY A 5 -1.38 -1.72 -2.02
C GLY A 5 -2.41 -1.69 -0.90
N LEU A 6 -2.21 -2.50 0.13
CA LEU A 6 -2.98 -2.49 1.37
C LEU A 6 -1.99 -2.17 2.50
N ASP A 7 -1.83 -0.89 2.81
CA ASP A 7 -0.85 -0.38 3.78
C ASP A 7 -1.04 -1.05 5.14
N GLY A 8 0.02 -1.68 5.67
CA GLY A 8 -0.04 -2.40 6.95
C GLY A 8 -0.91 -3.66 7.00
N ALA A 9 -1.35 -4.22 5.86
CA ALA A 9 -2.13 -5.45 5.86
C ALA A 9 -1.28 -6.66 6.31
N THR A 10 -1.87 -7.57 7.10
CA THR A 10 -1.16 -8.73 7.67
C THR A 10 -1.96 -10.03 7.59
N TRP A 11 -1.25 -11.15 7.45
CA TRP A 11 -1.83 -12.50 7.52
C TRP A 11 -2.44 -12.81 8.88
N ASP A 12 -1.95 -12.18 9.95
CA ASP A 12 -2.41 -12.39 11.32
C ASP A 12 -3.84 -11.89 11.56
N ILE A 13 -4.33 -10.98 10.70
CA ILE A 13 -5.74 -10.59 10.70
C ILE A 13 -6.51 -11.34 9.61
N ILE A 14 -5.97 -11.44 8.39
CA ILE A 14 -6.69 -12.04 7.26
C ILE A 14 -7.01 -13.52 7.49
N LYS A 15 -6.01 -14.33 7.86
CA LYS A 15 -6.18 -15.80 7.93
C LYS A 15 -7.11 -16.22 9.08
N PRO A 16 -6.98 -15.69 10.32
CA PRO A 16 -7.90 -16.06 11.39
C PRO A 16 -9.35 -15.59 11.18
N ASN A 17 -9.55 -14.54 10.36
CA ASN A 17 -10.87 -13.97 10.09
C ASN A 17 -11.41 -14.33 8.71
N ILE A 18 -10.86 -15.36 8.04
CA ILE A 18 -11.14 -15.65 6.63
C ILE A 18 -12.62 -15.91 6.33
N ASP A 19 -13.39 -16.40 7.31
CA ASP A 19 -14.84 -16.62 7.17
C ASP A 19 -15.67 -15.32 7.13
N LYS A 20 -15.11 -14.21 7.63
CA LYS A 20 -15.69 -12.86 7.52
C LYS A 20 -15.23 -12.13 6.25
N LEU A 21 -14.25 -12.69 5.53
CA LEU A 21 -13.57 -12.08 4.38
C LEU A 21 -13.79 -12.93 3.13
N PRO A 22 -15.03 -13.00 2.59
CA PRO A 22 -15.36 -13.92 1.51
C PRO A 22 -14.56 -13.69 0.22
N THR A 23 -14.13 -12.45 -0.04
CA THR A 23 -13.34 -12.12 -1.22
C THR A 23 -11.92 -12.63 -1.07
N PHE A 24 -11.25 -12.33 0.06
CA PHE A 24 -9.95 -12.91 0.36
C PHE A 24 -10.03 -14.44 0.41
N LYS A 25 -11.09 -15.02 1.00
CA LYS A 25 -11.29 -16.49 1.02
C LYS A 25 -11.27 -17.08 -0.40
N LYS A 26 -12.01 -16.48 -1.33
CA LYS A 26 -12.00 -16.89 -2.74
C LYS A 26 -10.61 -16.73 -3.34
N ILE A 27 -10.02 -15.53 -3.25
CA ILE A 27 -8.76 -15.18 -3.89
C ILE A 27 -7.61 -16.07 -3.40
N LEU A 28 -7.47 -16.27 -2.09
CA LEU A 28 -6.40 -17.10 -1.49
C LEU A 28 -6.50 -18.58 -1.87
N SER A 29 -7.70 -19.06 -2.25
CA SER A 29 -7.89 -20.45 -2.72
C SER A 29 -7.58 -20.64 -4.21
N GLN A 30 -7.51 -19.55 -4.98
CA GLN A 30 -7.40 -19.59 -6.45
C GLN A 30 -6.07 -19.05 -6.98
N HIS A 31 -5.34 -18.28 -6.16
CA HIS A 31 -4.16 -17.54 -6.59
C HIS A 31 -3.01 -17.69 -5.60
N ASP A 32 -1.79 -17.52 -6.11
CA ASP A 32 -0.58 -17.59 -5.31
C ASP A 32 -0.63 -16.53 -4.22
N ASN A 33 -0.32 -16.93 -2.99
CA ASN A 33 -0.23 -16.02 -1.85
C ASN A 33 0.96 -16.42 -0.98
N TYR A 34 1.72 -15.43 -0.53
CA TYR A 34 2.97 -15.63 0.18
C TYR A 34 3.31 -14.42 1.05
N THR A 35 4.31 -14.61 1.91
CA THR A 35 4.87 -13.54 2.76
C THR A 35 6.09 -12.94 2.08
N ILE A 36 6.20 -11.61 2.12
CA ILE A 36 7.42 -10.86 1.80
C ILE A 36 8.04 -10.44 3.13
N SER A 37 9.17 -11.03 3.52
CA SER A 37 9.89 -10.66 4.75
C SER A 37 10.91 -9.56 4.45
N LEU A 38 10.65 -8.34 4.91
CA LEU A 38 11.45 -7.15 4.62
C LEU A 38 12.87 -7.25 5.20
N GLN A 39 13.86 -6.93 4.36
CA GLN A 39 15.25 -6.72 4.82
C GLN A 39 15.50 -5.30 5.33
N GLN A 40 14.72 -4.33 4.84
CA GLN A 40 14.74 -2.95 5.32
C GLN A 40 13.82 -2.76 6.53
N LYS A 41 13.99 -1.64 7.24
CA LYS A 41 13.05 -1.26 8.30
C LYS A 41 11.65 -1.07 7.69
N PRO A 42 10.59 -1.53 8.38
CA PRO A 42 9.22 -1.46 7.86
C PRO A 42 8.67 -0.04 8.05
N TRP A 43 9.28 0.97 7.45
CA TRP A 43 8.77 2.36 7.48
C TRP A 43 8.04 2.64 6.17
N SER A 44 6.74 2.92 6.21
CA SER A 44 5.89 3.01 5.02
C SER A 44 6.45 3.97 3.98
N ALA A 45 6.85 5.18 4.40
CA ALA A 45 7.47 6.18 3.53
C ALA A 45 8.67 5.60 2.74
N SER A 46 9.53 4.88 3.43
CA SER A 46 10.71 4.25 2.84
C SER A 46 10.34 3.05 1.97
N VAL A 47 9.46 2.16 2.43
CA VAL A 47 9.13 0.92 1.72
C VAL A 47 8.40 1.20 0.42
N TRP A 48 7.38 2.06 0.43
CA TRP A 48 6.68 2.46 -0.79
C TRP A 48 7.60 3.20 -1.76
N CYS A 49 8.57 3.97 -1.24
CA CYS A 49 9.61 4.58 -2.07
C CYS A 49 10.50 3.53 -2.73
N SER A 50 11.05 2.59 -1.96
CA SER A 50 11.89 1.51 -2.49
C SER A 50 11.15 0.64 -3.51
N MET A 51 9.90 0.30 -3.22
CA MET A 51 9.07 -0.59 -4.03
C MET A 51 8.85 -0.07 -5.45
N PHE A 52 8.67 1.24 -5.60
CA PHE A 52 8.33 1.85 -6.88
C PHE A 52 9.48 2.63 -7.52
N SER A 53 10.63 2.77 -6.87
CA SER A 53 11.86 3.33 -7.46
C SER A 53 12.93 2.28 -7.75
N GLY A 54 12.81 1.07 -7.18
CA GLY A 54 13.84 0.03 -7.26
C GLY A 54 15.13 0.41 -6.51
N LYS A 55 15.07 1.43 -5.65
CA LYS A 55 16.19 1.93 -4.86
C LYS A 55 16.10 1.45 -3.42
N LEU A 56 17.22 1.11 -2.82
CA LEU A 56 17.31 0.82 -1.39
C LEU A 56 17.23 2.11 -0.55
N PRO A 57 16.88 2.03 0.74
CA PRO A 57 16.81 3.19 1.64
C PRO A 57 18.04 4.10 1.62
N GLU A 58 19.24 3.51 1.56
CA GLU A 58 20.53 4.21 1.46
C GLU A 58 20.75 4.91 0.12
N GLU A 59 20.05 4.49 -0.95
CA GLU A 59 20.15 5.12 -2.27
C GLU A 59 19.17 6.30 -2.39
N HIS A 60 17.92 6.13 -1.96
CA HIS A 60 16.89 7.18 -2.09
C HIS A 60 16.84 8.16 -0.93
N ASN A 61 17.47 7.85 0.23
CA ASN A 61 17.61 8.72 1.40
C ASN A 61 16.27 9.29 1.94
N HIS A 62 15.18 8.55 1.73
CA HIS A 62 13.82 8.95 2.08
C HIS A 62 13.24 7.96 3.10
N LEU A 63 13.41 8.27 4.40
CA LEU A 63 13.15 7.32 5.48
C LEU A 63 11.85 7.57 6.24
N ASP A 64 11.35 8.81 6.19
CA ASP A 64 10.20 9.28 6.96
C ASP A 64 9.46 10.37 6.16
N PHE A 65 8.20 10.59 6.49
CA PHE A 65 7.37 11.66 5.92
C PHE A 65 7.81 13.05 6.38
N VAL A 66 8.54 13.16 7.49
CA VAL A 66 9.06 14.43 8.02
C VAL A 66 10.58 14.34 8.16
N LYS A 67 11.29 15.35 7.66
CA LYS A 67 12.74 15.49 7.80
C LYS A 67 13.05 16.89 8.28
N ASP A 68 13.83 17.02 9.35
CA ASP A 68 14.21 18.31 9.95
C ASP A 68 13.01 19.21 10.29
N GLY A 69 11.86 18.60 10.62
CA GLY A 69 10.61 19.32 10.93
C GLY A 69 9.76 19.70 9.71
N GLU A 70 10.21 19.39 8.50
CA GLU A 70 9.51 19.70 7.25
C GLU A 70 8.91 18.44 6.62
N VAL A 71 7.65 18.54 6.18
CA VAL A 71 6.97 17.48 5.44
C VAL A 71 7.66 17.28 4.09
N GLN A 72 8.08 16.04 3.82
CA GLN A 72 8.71 15.67 2.57
C GLN A 72 7.70 15.67 1.42
N THR A 73 8.11 16.25 0.30
CA THR A 73 7.34 16.33 -0.94
C THR A 73 7.99 15.50 -2.04
N ARG A 74 7.29 15.33 -3.17
CA ARG A 74 7.86 14.66 -4.36
C ARG A 74 9.19 15.29 -4.80
N ASN A 75 9.38 16.60 -4.57
CA ASN A 75 10.60 17.30 -4.94
C ASN A 75 11.80 16.90 -4.08
N ASP A 76 11.60 16.39 -2.88
CA ASP A 76 12.70 16.03 -1.97
C ASP A 76 13.26 14.63 -2.29
N VAL A 77 12.45 13.79 -2.96
CA VAL A 77 12.79 12.41 -3.32
C VAL A 77 13.40 12.36 -4.73
N LYS A 78 14.73 12.46 -4.84
CA LYS A 78 15.46 12.60 -6.13
C LYS A 78 15.75 11.27 -6.84
N VAL A 79 14.72 10.45 -7.04
CA VAL A 79 14.79 9.21 -7.83
C VAL A 79 13.71 9.18 -8.91
N ASP A 80 13.96 8.40 -9.96
CA ASP A 80 12.94 8.02 -10.92
C ASP A 80 12.11 6.87 -10.34
N PHE A 81 10.80 6.96 -10.49
CA PHE A 81 9.89 5.88 -10.17
C PHE A 81 9.46 5.14 -11.44
N ILE A 82 8.85 3.97 -11.27
CA ILE A 82 8.37 3.15 -12.39
C ILE A 82 7.42 3.93 -13.30
N TRP A 83 6.57 4.80 -12.75
CA TRP A 83 5.68 5.62 -13.56
C TRP A 83 6.42 6.68 -14.39
N ASP A 84 7.52 7.22 -13.89
CA ASP A 84 8.36 8.17 -14.64
C ASP A 84 9.00 7.46 -15.84
N ILE A 85 9.52 6.24 -15.62
CA ILE A 85 10.17 5.42 -16.64
C ILE A 85 9.18 4.96 -17.71
N LEU A 86 8.03 4.40 -17.30
CA LEU A 86 7.01 3.92 -18.23
C LEU A 86 6.44 5.07 -19.07
N SER A 87 6.15 6.23 -18.47
CA SER A 87 5.64 7.37 -19.22
C SER A 87 6.66 7.91 -20.23
N ARG A 88 7.96 7.93 -19.91
CA ARG A 88 9.01 8.29 -20.88
C ARG A 88 9.10 7.32 -22.07
N ASN A 89 8.68 6.08 -21.86
CA ASN A 89 8.62 5.03 -22.88
C ASN A 89 7.23 4.94 -23.57
N ASN A 90 6.36 5.93 -23.40
CA ASN A 90 4.99 5.97 -23.94
C ASN A 90 4.09 4.80 -23.50
N ILE A 91 4.40 4.18 -22.35
CA ILE A 91 3.57 3.14 -21.73
C ILE A 91 2.59 3.81 -20.78
N SER A 92 1.31 3.52 -20.94
CA SER A 92 0.26 4.18 -20.15
C SER A 92 0.29 3.70 -18.71
N VAL A 93 0.57 4.62 -17.79
CA VAL A 93 0.66 4.34 -16.35
C VAL A 93 -0.09 5.39 -15.55
N LYS A 94 -0.77 4.93 -14.50
CA LYS A 94 -1.40 5.78 -13.49
C LYS A 94 -1.10 5.26 -12.09
N ALA A 95 -0.87 6.16 -11.15
CA ALA A 95 -0.65 5.84 -9.74
C ALA A 95 -1.60 6.68 -8.87
N LEU A 96 -2.28 6.04 -7.92
CA LEU A 96 -3.29 6.63 -7.08
C LEU A 96 -2.95 6.42 -5.61
N ASN A 97 -2.87 7.51 -4.86
CA ASN A 97 -2.74 7.52 -3.40
C ASN A 97 -1.50 6.77 -2.87
N ILE A 98 -0.32 6.95 -3.48
CA ILE A 98 0.91 6.24 -3.06
C ILE A 98 1.53 6.91 -1.82
N PRO A 99 1.58 6.24 -0.65
CA PRO A 99 1.89 6.90 0.62
C PRO A 99 3.39 6.88 0.91
N PHE A 100 4.19 7.42 -0.01
CA PHE A 100 5.61 7.71 0.27
C PHE A 100 5.85 9.17 0.67
N ILE A 101 4.89 10.07 0.49
CA ILE A 101 4.95 11.49 0.90
C ILE A 101 3.58 11.91 1.41
N VAL A 102 3.47 13.11 2.01
CA VAL A 102 2.20 13.68 2.45
C VAL A 102 1.91 14.98 1.67
N PRO A 103 0.73 15.11 1.04
CA PRO A 103 -0.30 14.08 0.85
C PRO A 103 0.21 12.91 -0.03
N PRO A 104 -0.41 11.71 0.05
CA PRO A 104 -0.06 10.59 -0.82
C PRO A 104 -0.01 10.98 -2.29
N TYR A 105 1.00 10.48 -2.98
CA TYR A 105 1.32 10.90 -4.33
C TYR A 105 0.33 10.33 -5.35
N ASN A 106 0.02 11.12 -6.38
CA ASN A 106 -0.79 10.72 -7.52
C ASN A 106 -0.02 11.01 -8.82
N TYR A 107 -0.07 10.08 -9.77
CA TYR A 107 0.54 10.21 -11.09
C TYR A 107 -0.52 10.03 -12.19
N ASN A 108 -0.65 11.02 -13.07
CA ASN A 108 -1.65 11.06 -14.15
C ASN A 108 -3.10 10.84 -13.69
N ILE A 109 -3.40 11.18 -12.42
CA ILE A 109 -4.73 11.15 -11.83
C ILE A 109 -4.90 12.39 -10.97
N TYR A 110 -6.03 13.09 -11.13
CA TYR A 110 -6.48 14.08 -10.16
C TYR A 110 -7.30 13.39 -9.06
N PHE A 111 -6.79 13.45 -7.84
CA PHE A 111 -7.41 12.90 -6.64
C PHE A 111 -7.00 13.74 -5.42
N ASN A 112 -7.99 14.18 -4.65
CA ASN A 112 -7.76 14.89 -3.40
C ASN A 112 -8.12 13.93 -2.27
N PRO A 113 -7.14 13.37 -1.54
CA PRO A 113 -7.43 12.44 -0.47
C PRO A 113 -8.15 13.15 0.70
N PRO A 114 -9.12 12.49 1.36
CA PRO A 114 -9.74 13.02 2.57
C PRO A 114 -8.70 13.24 3.67
N GLY A 115 -8.94 14.22 4.55
CA GLY A 115 -7.98 14.60 5.59
C GLY A 115 -6.62 15.05 5.05
N TYR A 116 -6.54 15.53 3.81
CA TYR A 116 -5.29 15.87 3.12
C TYR A 116 -4.28 14.69 3.09
N GLY A 117 -4.80 13.45 2.99
CA GLY A 117 -3.96 12.25 2.99
C GLY A 117 -3.60 11.72 4.37
N VAL A 118 -3.98 12.44 5.43
CA VAL A 118 -3.81 12.03 6.82
C VAL A 118 -5.18 12.00 7.49
N PRO A 119 -6.13 11.15 7.05
CA PRO A 119 -7.40 10.96 7.74
C PRO A 119 -7.19 10.69 9.23
N LEU A 120 -7.87 11.46 10.08
CA LEU A 120 -7.79 11.39 11.53
C LEU A 120 -9.07 10.84 12.16
N THR A 121 -10.15 10.75 11.37
CA THR A 121 -11.46 10.26 11.79
C THR A 121 -11.86 9.00 11.04
N GLN A 122 -12.75 8.20 11.64
CA GLN A 122 -13.32 7.04 10.98
C GLN A 122 -14.13 7.42 9.73
N GLU A 123 -14.76 8.60 9.72
CA GLU A 123 -15.49 9.11 8.55
C GLU A 123 -14.55 9.35 7.37
N GLU A 124 -13.41 10.00 7.61
CA GLU A 124 -12.39 10.24 6.57
C GLU A 124 -11.77 8.92 6.07
N LEU A 125 -11.49 7.96 6.96
CA LEU A 125 -10.98 6.64 6.57
C LEU A 125 -12.01 5.85 5.72
N ASN A 126 -13.29 5.89 6.08
CA ASN A 126 -14.34 5.26 5.27
C ASN A 126 -14.49 5.95 3.91
N THR A 127 -14.34 7.28 3.89
CA THR A 127 -14.36 8.09 2.67
C THR A 127 -13.18 7.73 1.77
N GLU A 128 -11.98 7.58 2.34
CA GLU A 128 -10.77 7.18 1.60
C GLU A 128 -11.00 5.85 0.87
N ILE A 129 -11.44 4.81 1.59
CA ILE A 129 -11.71 3.49 1.00
C ILE A 129 -12.73 3.62 -0.14
N THR A 130 -13.78 4.39 0.06
CA THR A 130 -14.85 4.54 -0.93
C THR A 130 -14.38 5.30 -2.17
N GLU A 131 -13.72 6.44 -1.99
CA GLU A 131 -13.31 7.32 -3.08
C GLU A 131 -12.17 6.73 -3.91
N ILE A 132 -11.20 6.06 -3.27
CA ILE A 132 -10.15 5.32 -3.98
C ILE A 132 -10.78 4.23 -4.84
N THR A 133 -11.69 3.43 -4.27
CA THR A 133 -12.36 2.36 -5.00
C THR A 133 -13.15 2.90 -6.20
N ASN A 134 -13.92 3.97 -5.99
CA ASN A 134 -14.70 4.61 -7.05
C ASN A 134 -13.78 5.18 -8.15
N LYS A 135 -12.66 5.78 -7.76
CA LYS A 135 -11.66 6.32 -8.70
C LYS A 135 -11.02 5.21 -9.53
N ILE A 136 -10.68 4.07 -8.93
CA ILE A 136 -10.15 2.90 -9.64
C ILE A 136 -11.16 2.43 -10.70
N VAL A 137 -12.42 2.26 -10.31
CA VAL A 137 -13.50 1.81 -11.22
C VAL A 137 -13.69 2.80 -12.38
N SER A 138 -13.79 4.10 -12.10
CA SER A 138 -13.94 5.14 -13.13
C SER A 138 -12.75 5.16 -14.08
N VAL A 139 -11.51 5.25 -13.56
CA VAL A 139 -10.30 5.28 -14.40
C VAL A 139 -10.21 4.05 -15.30
N THR A 140 -10.59 2.89 -14.78
CA THR A 140 -10.57 1.64 -15.55
C THR A 140 -11.65 1.59 -16.63
N GLY A 141 -12.84 2.12 -16.34
CA GLY A 141 -13.93 2.21 -17.31
C GLY A 141 -13.64 3.20 -18.45
N ASP A 142 -13.01 4.33 -18.13
CA ASP A 142 -12.81 5.43 -19.08
C ASP A 142 -11.53 5.28 -19.93
N SER A 143 -10.42 4.96 -19.27
CA SER A 143 -9.08 4.95 -19.88
C SER A 143 -8.13 4.05 -19.10
N LYS A 144 -8.42 2.75 -19.16
CA LYS A 144 -7.61 1.71 -18.50
C LYS A 144 -6.13 1.82 -18.89
N PRO A 145 -5.22 2.11 -17.96
CA PRO A 145 -3.79 2.15 -18.25
C PRO A 145 -3.21 0.73 -18.34
N GLU A 146 -2.02 0.60 -18.93
CA GLU A 146 -1.29 -0.67 -18.99
C GLU A 146 -0.81 -1.10 -17.59
N LEU A 147 -0.40 -0.11 -16.78
CA LEU A 147 -0.14 -0.26 -15.35
C LEU A 147 -1.02 0.70 -14.53
N PHE A 148 -1.78 0.17 -13.58
CA PHE A 148 -2.46 0.97 -12.56
C PHE A 148 -1.98 0.54 -11.17
N ILE A 149 -1.42 1.47 -10.40
CA ILE A 149 -1.07 1.28 -9.00
C ILE A 149 -2.05 2.09 -8.14
N ALA A 150 -2.64 1.47 -7.13
CA ALA A 150 -3.47 2.17 -6.14
C ALA A 150 -3.21 1.63 -4.74
N VAL A 151 -3.14 2.50 -3.73
CA VAL A 151 -2.87 2.09 -2.34
C VAL A 151 -3.95 2.59 -1.39
N TYR A 152 -4.43 1.70 -0.53
CA TYR A 152 -5.34 2.01 0.58
C TYR A 152 -4.53 2.16 1.87
N THR A 153 -4.61 3.31 2.55
CA THR A 153 -3.82 3.57 3.78
C THR A 153 -4.57 3.26 5.08
N ALA A 154 -5.86 2.92 4.99
CA ALA A 154 -6.74 2.85 6.15
C ALA A 154 -6.37 1.74 7.15
N LEU A 155 -5.80 0.62 6.68
CA LEU A 155 -5.49 -0.51 7.55
C LEU A 155 -4.33 -0.20 8.50
N ASP A 156 -3.27 0.46 8.01
CA ASP A 156 -2.15 0.91 8.84
C ASP A 156 -2.61 1.76 10.04
N LYS A 157 -3.34 2.83 9.76
CA LYS A 157 -3.88 3.75 10.78
C LYS A 157 -4.78 3.03 11.78
N MET A 158 -5.65 2.15 11.29
CA MET A 158 -6.55 1.38 12.15
C MET A 158 -5.81 0.35 12.98
N SER A 159 -4.77 -0.28 12.43
CA SER A 159 -3.91 -1.21 13.16
C SER A 159 -3.18 -0.51 14.29
N HIS A 160 -2.60 0.66 14.06
CA HIS A 160 -1.96 1.44 15.12
C HIS A 160 -2.88 1.73 16.31
N LEU A 161 -4.12 2.19 16.07
CA LEU A 161 -5.05 2.63 17.12
C LEU A 161 -5.89 1.50 17.73
N HIS A 162 -6.18 0.45 16.96
CA HIS A 162 -7.18 -0.56 17.28
C HIS A 162 -6.69 -2.01 17.17
N TRP A 163 -5.37 -2.23 17.21
CA TRP A 163 -4.82 -3.58 17.26
C TRP A 163 -5.48 -4.45 18.34
N GLY A 164 -5.81 -5.69 17.98
CA GLY A 164 -6.54 -6.64 18.83
C GLY A 164 -8.04 -6.34 19.04
N GLY A 165 -8.57 -5.24 18.51
CA GLY A 165 -9.98 -4.86 18.65
C GLY A 165 -10.86 -5.31 17.47
N GLU A 166 -12.16 -5.51 17.73
CA GLU A 166 -13.13 -5.88 16.68
C GLU A 166 -13.28 -4.82 15.59
N SER A 167 -13.11 -3.54 15.94
CA SER A 167 -13.18 -2.44 14.98
C SER A 167 -12.11 -2.53 13.88
N LEU A 168 -10.97 -3.18 14.14
CA LEU A 168 -9.97 -3.45 13.09
C LEU A 168 -10.51 -4.46 12.06
N ILE A 169 -11.19 -5.51 12.52
CA ILE A 169 -11.79 -6.53 11.66
C ILE A 169 -12.85 -5.90 10.74
N ASP A 170 -13.64 -4.95 11.25
CA ASP A 170 -14.62 -4.21 10.44
C ASP A 170 -13.97 -3.47 9.25
N TYR A 171 -12.75 -2.95 9.42
CA TYR A 171 -12.00 -2.32 8.33
C TYR A 171 -11.44 -3.32 7.34
N TYR A 172 -10.98 -4.49 7.79
CA TYR A 172 -10.64 -5.59 6.88
C TYR A 172 -11.85 -6.05 6.06
N ILE A 173 -13.05 -6.08 6.64
CA ILE A 173 -14.31 -6.37 5.92
C ILE A 173 -14.61 -5.28 4.86
N LYS A 174 -14.36 -4.00 5.17
CA LYS A 174 -14.52 -2.91 4.19
C LYS A 174 -13.52 -3.04 3.04
N ILE A 175 -12.26 -3.37 3.35
CA ILE A 175 -11.23 -3.62 2.34
C ILE A 175 -11.58 -4.86 1.51
N ASP A 176 -12.07 -5.94 2.09
CA ASP A 176 -12.54 -7.14 1.36
C ASP A 176 -13.62 -6.76 0.32
N LYS A 177 -14.60 -5.93 0.72
CA LYS A 177 -15.62 -5.40 -0.19
C LYS A 177 -15.06 -4.48 -1.28
N ALA A 178 -14.03 -3.68 -0.97
CA ALA A 178 -13.35 -2.84 -1.95
C ALA A 178 -12.58 -3.69 -2.97
N VAL A 179 -11.78 -4.65 -2.50
CA VAL A 179 -11.04 -5.62 -3.32
C VAL A 179 -11.99 -6.38 -4.24
N ASN A 180 -13.17 -6.81 -3.75
CA ASN A 180 -14.18 -7.49 -4.56
C ASN A 180 -14.60 -6.70 -5.80
N LYS A 181 -14.68 -5.37 -5.69
CA LYS A 181 -15.08 -4.49 -6.79
C LYS A 181 -14.00 -4.31 -7.84
N ILE A 182 -12.72 -4.48 -7.47
CA ILE A 182 -11.59 -4.10 -8.32
C ILE A 182 -10.72 -5.28 -8.79
N PHE A 183 -10.76 -6.41 -8.10
CA PHE A 183 -9.87 -7.55 -8.37
C PHE A 183 -10.09 -8.17 -9.76
N GLU A 184 -11.31 -8.18 -10.26
CA GLU A 184 -11.64 -8.74 -11.58
C GLU A 184 -11.54 -7.70 -12.71
N LEU A 185 -11.10 -6.47 -12.42
CA LEU A 185 -10.94 -5.43 -13.43
C LEU A 185 -9.69 -5.62 -14.31
N ASP A 186 -8.76 -6.49 -13.91
CA ASP A 186 -7.59 -6.87 -14.71
C ASP A 186 -7.31 -8.38 -14.61
N GLU A 187 -6.71 -8.91 -15.68
CA GLU A 187 -6.27 -10.31 -15.74
C GLU A 187 -4.98 -10.54 -14.94
N LYS A 188 -4.19 -9.48 -14.71
CA LYS A 188 -2.95 -9.49 -13.93
C LYS A 188 -3.09 -8.55 -12.74
N VAL A 189 -3.18 -9.12 -11.53
CA VAL A 189 -3.36 -8.35 -10.29
C VAL A 189 -2.36 -8.79 -9.25
N LEU A 190 -1.66 -7.83 -8.66
CA LEU A 190 -0.78 -8.02 -7.52
C LEU A 190 -1.37 -7.23 -6.34
N ILE A 191 -1.83 -7.92 -5.30
CA ILE A 191 -2.18 -7.30 -4.02
C ILE A 191 -0.98 -7.48 -3.09
N LEU A 192 -0.53 -6.43 -2.42
CA LEU A 192 0.55 -6.52 -1.45
C LEU A 192 0.42 -5.47 -0.34
N SER A 193 1.16 -5.65 0.73
CA SER A 193 1.44 -4.58 1.69
C SER A 193 2.92 -4.17 1.63
N ASP A 194 3.22 -2.99 2.14
CA ASP A 194 4.58 -2.55 2.44
C ASP A 194 5.15 -3.27 3.67
N HIS A 195 4.34 -3.47 4.70
CA HIS A 195 4.70 -4.25 5.88
C HIS A 195 3.47 -4.95 6.48
N GLY A 196 3.70 -5.77 7.50
CA GLY A 196 2.66 -6.31 8.37
C GLY A 196 2.51 -5.50 9.65
N PHE A 197 1.82 -6.08 10.64
CA PHE A 197 1.61 -5.48 11.96
C PHE A 197 1.69 -6.52 13.06
N THR A 198 2.00 -6.06 14.28
CA THR A 198 1.95 -6.85 15.51
C THR A 198 1.55 -5.95 16.70
N ASP A 199 1.46 -6.53 17.91
CA ASP A 199 1.28 -5.76 19.14
C ASP A 199 2.43 -4.76 19.30
N TYR A 200 2.13 -3.53 19.76
CA TYR A 200 3.12 -2.46 19.90
C TYR A 200 4.37 -2.89 20.68
N ASP A 201 4.18 -3.57 21.82
CA ASP A 201 5.26 -4.02 22.69
C ASP A 201 6.05 -5.22 22.12
N LYS A 202 5.56 -5.86 21.05
CA LYS A 202 6.22 -6.96 20.34
C LYS A 202 6.88 -6.53 19.03
N ALA A 203 6.62 -5.31 18.57
CA ALA A 203 7.17 -4.84 17.30
C ALA A 203 8.70 -4.77 17.36
N PRO A 204 9.40 -5.26 16.33
CA PRO A 204 10.86 -5.24 16.29
C PRO A 204 11.44 -3.83 16.21
N VAL A 205 10.63 -2.86 15.75
CA VAL A 205 10.95 -1.44 15.70
C VAL A 205 9.72 -0.67 16.14
N GLN A 206 9.87 0.24 17.11
CA GLN A 206 8.83 1.22 17.43
C GLN A 206 8.92 2.37 16.44
N THR A 207 7.96 2.47 15.53
CA THR A 207 7.97 3.48 14.46
C THR A 207 7.43 4.83 14.96
N LEU A 208 6.53 4.79 15.95
CA LEU A 208 5.91 5.96 16.56
C LEU A 208 5.95 5.90 18.09
N PRO A 209 5.91 7.06 18.79
CA PRO A 209 5.75 7.09 20.23
C PRO A 209 4.44 6.41 20.67
N LYS A 210 4.48 5.65 21.77
CA LYS A 210 3.31 4.91 22.30
C LYS A 210 2.10 5.81 22.57
N ILE A 211 2.33 7.08 22.89
CA ILE A 211 1.27 8.09 23.03
C ILE A 211 1.42 9.10 21.90
N THR A 212 0.35 9.31 21.13
CA THR A 212 0.31 10.30 20.05
C THR A 212 0.37 11.73 20.59
N SER A 213 0.66 12.70 19.72
CA SER A 213 0.58 14.13 20.07
C SER A 213 -0.81 14.58 20.53
N THR A 214 -1.86 13.83 20.19
CA THR A 214 -3.25 14.04 20.59
C THR A 214 -3.64 13.29 21.87
N GLY A 215 -2.72 12.52 22.47
CA GLY A 215 -2.93 11.80 23.72
C GLY A 215 -3.52 10.39 23.57
N ASN A 216 -3.65 9.86 22.35
CA ASN A 216 -4.13 8.50 22.13
C ASN A 216 -3.00 7.49 22.29
N GLU A 217 -3.29 6.33 22.88
CA GLU A 217 -2.34 5.22 22.99
C GLU A 217 -2.35 4.36 21.72
N LEU A 218 -1.16 4.07 21.19
CA LEU A 218 -0.95 3.11 20.11
C LEU A 218 -0.93 1.68 20.67
N LYS A 219 -1.69 0.81 20.02
CA LYS A 219 -1.86 -0.61 20.41
C LYS A 219 -1.08 -1.56 19.50
N GLY A 220 -0.88 -1.19 18.25
CA GLY A 220 -0.14 -1.95 17.25
C GLY A 220 1.01 -1.15 16.67
N ASP A 221 2.01 -1.86 16.15
CA ASP A 221 3.11 -1.29 15.38
C ASP A 221 3.62 -2.32 14.36
N HIS A 222 4.57 -1.91 13.53
CA HIS A 222 4.87 -2.56 12.27
C HIS A 222 5.62 -3.89 12.48
N HIS A 223 5.29 -4.87 11.64
CA HIS A 223 6.01 -6.15 11.53
C HIS A 223 6.63 -6.28 10.13
N PRO A 224 7.86 -6.79 9.97
CA PRO A 224 8.53 -6.88 8.68
C PRO A 224 7.95 -7.93 7.72
N ASP A 225 6.90 -8.67 8.09
CA ASP A 225 6.27 -9.64 7.20
C ASP A 225 5.07 -9.00 6.50
N ALA A 226 5.27 -8.57 5.27
CA ALA A 226 4.22 -8.08 4.38
C ALA A 226 3.47 -9.22 3.68
N ILE A 227 2.24 -8.94 3.24
CA ILE A 227 1.44 -9.89 2.46
C ILE A 227 1.68 -9.70 0.96
N ALA A 228 1.52 -10.77 0.19
CA ALA A 228 1.42 -10.72 -1.25
C ALA A 228 0.43 -11.76 -1.79
N ILE A 229 -0.33 -11.37 -2.80
CA ILE A 229 -1.27 -12.21 -3.55
C ILE A 229 -1.12 -11.89 -5.03
N ALA A 230 -0.87 -12.90 -5.86
CA ALA A 230 -0.57 -12.74 -7.28
C ALA A 230 -1.55 -13.52 -8.18
N LYS A 231 -2.31 -12.79 -9.00
CA LYS A 231 -3.11 -13.30 -10.12
C LYS A 231 -2.33 -13.07 -11.41
N ASN A 232 -1.81 -14.14 -12.03
CA ASN A 232 -1.11 -14.12 -13.32
C ASN A 232 0.07 -13.12 -13.42
N ILE A 233 0.78 -12.88 -12.31
CA ILE A 233 1.95 -12.00 -12.30
C ILE A 233 3.18 -12.76 -12.83
N PRO A 234 3.89 -12.26 -13.87
CA PRO A 234 4.95 -13.01 -14.54
C PRO A 234 6.32 -12.91 -13.85
N PHE A 235 6.37 -12.36 -12.64
CA PHE A 235 7.58 -12.21 -11.84
C PHE A 235 7.26 -12.48 -10.37
N LYS A 236 8.29 -12.83 -9.60
CA LYS A 236 8.17 -13.09 -8.16
C LYS A 236 8.61 -11.85 -7.39
N VAL A 237 7.91 -11.56 -6.29
CA VAL A 237 8.29 -10.49 -5.35
C VAL A 237 8.81 -11.14 -4.08
N ASN A 238 10.11 -11.05 -3.80
CA ASN A 238 10.68 -11.54 -2.55
C ASN A 238 11.07 -10.39 -1.61
N GLN A 239 11.26 -9.19 -2.16
CA GLN A 239 11.50 -7.93 -1.46
C GLN A 239 10.71 -6.79 -2.14
N PRO A 240 10.45 -5.66 -1.46
CA PRO A 240 9.74 -4.53 -2.05
C PRO A 240 10.30 -4.08 -3.42
N ILE A 241 11.64 -3.98 -3.55
CA ILE A 241 12.31 -3.56 -4.78
C ILE A 241 12.05 -4.49 -5.99
N ASP A 242 11.65 -5.74 -5.76
CA ASP A 242 11.37 -6.70 -6.82
C ASP A 242 10.11 -6.30 -7.62
N VAL A 243 9.21 -5.49 -7.04
CA VAL A 243 8.07 -4.92 -7.77
C VAL A 243 8.57 -4.05 -8.92
N PHE A 244 9.47 -3.09 -8.64
CA PHE A 244 10.08 -2.27 -9.67
C PHE A 244 10.82 -3.11 -10.71
N ASN A 245 11.72 -3.99 -10.27
CA ASN A 245 12.53 -4.82 -11.18
C ASN A 245 11.66 -5.73 -12.07
N GLY A 246 10.61 -6.30 -11.49
CA GLY A 246 9.62 -7.11 -12.20
C GLY A 246 8.87 -6.31 -13.27
N LEU A 247 8.47 -5.08 -12.95
CA LEU A 247 7.80 -4.19 -13.90
C LEU A 247 8.72 -3.74 -15.03
N ILE A 248 9.97 -3.39 -14.73
CA ILE A 248 10.99 -3.06 -15.75
C ILE A 248 11.16 -4.23 -16.72
N SER A 249 11.31 -5.46 -16.20
CA SER A 249 11.43 -6.66 -17.02
C SER A 249 10.15 -6.97 -17.81
N TYR A 250 8.98 -6.80 -17.20
CA TYR A 250 7.70 -7.11 -17.84
C TYR A 250 7.39 -6.18 -19.01
N PHE A 251 7.63 -4.88 -18.84
CA PHE A 251 7.41 -3.87 -19.87
C PHE A 251 8.57 -3.73 -20.85
N ASN A 252 9.70 -4.44 -20.60
CA ASN A 252 10.90 -4.42 -21.42
C ASN A 252 11.43 -2.99 -21.65
N VAL A 253 11.51 -2.21 -20.56
CA VAL A 253 12.02 -0.83 -20.55
C VAL A 253 13.39 -0.76 -19.87
N LYS A 254 14.13 0.32 -20.10
CA LYS A 254 15.43 0.61 -19.46
C LYS A 254 15.39 1.94 -18.73
#